data_AF-A0A1I9WIV9-F1
#
_entry.id   AF-A0A1I9WIV9-F1
#
_cell.length_a   1.000
_cell.length_b   1.000
_cell.length_c   1.000
_cell.angle_alpha   90.00
_cell.angle_beta   90.00
_cell.angle_gamma   90.00
#
_symmetry.space_group_name_H-M   'P 1'
#
loop_
_entity.id
_entity.type
_entity.pdbx_description
1 polymer ?
#
loop_
_entity_poly.entity_id
_entity_poly.type
_entity_poly.pdbx_seq_one_letter_code
_entity_poly.pdbx_strand_id
1 'polypeptide(L)'
;MKADRALFGRLNSLIPSRYLSGGIVHMANLTRTEVAKLIRNKLLNGSKLTPKQFDRILHKHGNHERSRVLELLRCKWGIPIITDRKGCYSVDESHLRRFADDADDAMSGWKDEAKRKREYRQLYRFVATLSGLTGISCEARSEVLAAVEARI
;
A
#
# COMPACT_ATOMS: atom_id res chain seq x y z
N MET A 1 42.62 -1.24 -3.67
CA MET A 1 42.11 0.14 -3.78
C MET A 1 41.71 0.40 -5.22
N LYS A 2 40.53 1.01 -5.38
CA LYS A 2 39.95 1.69 -6.56
C LYS A 2 39.67 0.86 -7.82
N ALA A 3 38.37 0.60 -7.99
CA ALA A 3 37.75 0.38 -9.28
C ALA A 3 37.65 1.71 -10.03
N ASP A 4 37.99 1.71 -11.31
CA ASP A 4 37.63 2.74 -12.28
C ASP A 4 36.93 2.05 -13.45
N ARG A 5 35.68 2.43 -13.70
CA ARG A 5 34.98 2.16 -14.95
C ARG A 5 33.98 3.29 -15.18
N ALA A 6 34.52 4.40 -15.65
CA ALA A 6 33.78 5.30 -16.52
C ALA A 6 33.56 4.63 -17.90
N LEU A 7 32.51 5.08 -18.59
CA LEU A 7 32.17 4.86 -20.01
C LEU A 7 31.10 3.81 -20.33
N PHE A 8 29.85 4.21 -20.16
CA PHE A 8 28.80 4.24 -21.20
C PHE A 8 27.92 5.46 -20.83
N GLY A 9 27.86 6.62 -21.52
CA GLY A 9 27.72 6.90 -22.94
C GLY A 9 26.28 6.55 -23.38
N ARG A 10 25.39 7.42 -23.86
CA ARG A 10 25.32 8.86 -24.15
C ARG A 10 23.83 9.17 -24.48
N LEU A 11 23.42 10.44 -24.36
CA LEU A 11 22.28 11.09 -25.05
C LEU A 11 20.85 10.77 -24.59
N ASN A 12 20.30 11.68 -23.76
CA ASN A 12 19.14 12.47 -24.17
C ASN A 12 19.06 13.77 -23.37
N SER A 13 19.49 14.83 -24.03
CA SER A 13 19.28 16.22 -23.66
C SER A 13 17.82 16.61 -23.85
N LEU A 14 17.09 16.86 -22.77
CA LEU A 14 15.97 17.80 -22.78
C LEU A 14 16.07 18.69 -21.53
N ILE A 15 16.30 19.96 -21.83
CA ILE A 15 16.49 21.14 -20.99
C ILE A 15 15.54 21.17 -19.78
N PRO A 16 15.99 21.70 -18.62
CA PRO A 16 15.26 22.86 -18.12
C PRO A 16 16.21 23.99 -17.72
N SER A 17 16.23 25.02 -18.57
CA SER A 17 16.61 26.37 -18.19
C SER A 17 15.71 26.78 -17.04
N ARG A 18 16.29 26.97 -15.86
CA ARG A 18 15.61 27.62 -14.73
C ARG A 18 16.52 28.71 -14.23
N TYR A 19 16.46 29.84 -14.91
CA TYR A 19 16.64 31.13 -14.25
C TYR A 19 15.28 31.83 -14.19
N LEU A 20 15.06 32.46 -13.05
CA LEU A 20 14.03 33.44 -12.72
C LEU A 20 12.63 32.89 -12.42
N SER A 21 12.30 32.84 -11.12
CA SER A 21 11.28 33.72 -10.55
C SER A 21 10.96 33.20 -9.13
N GLY A 22 10.88 34.11 -8.17
CA GLY A 22 10.39 33.86 -6.81
C GLY A 22 8.90 33.51 -6.82
N GLY A 23 8.55 32.38 -7.41
CA GLY A 23 7.24 31.78 -7.30
C GLY A 23 7.18 31.05 -5.97
N ILE A 24 6.29 31.52 -5.09
CA ILE A 24 5.71 30.67 -4.06
C ILE A 24 5.37 29.36 -4.75
N VAL A 25 6.06 28.27 -4.38
CA VAL A 25 5.73 26.94 -4.90
C VAL A 25 4.29 26.70 -4.46
N HIS A 26 3.33 26.90 -5.37
CA HIS A 26 1.95 26.55 -5.11
C HIS A 26 1.97 25.05 -4.85
N MET A 27 1.88 24.73 -3.55
CA MET A 27 1.77 23.39 -3.03
C MET A 27 0.48 22.81 -3.60
N ALA A 28 0.59 22.13 -4.74
CA ALA A 28 -0.56 21.48 -5.35
C ALA A 28 -1.13 20.49 -4.32
N ASN A 29 -2.40 20.68 -3.97
CA ASN A 29 -3.14 19.69 -3.22
C ASN A 29 -3.17 18.41 -4.07
N LEU A 30 -2.65 17.33 -3.50
CA LEU A 30 -2.64 16.04 -4.18
C LEU A 30 -3.94 15.32 -3.85
N THR A 31 -4.41 14.49 -4.77
CA THR A 31 -5.47 13.52 -4.46
C THR A 31 -4.97 12.53 -3.42
N ARG A 32 -5.91 11.89 -2.70
CA ARG A 32 -5.57 10.85 -1.70
C ARG A 32 -4.70 9.74 -2.29
N THR A 33 -4.99 9.35 -3.54
CA THR A 33 -4.25 8.33 -4.28
C THR A 33 -2.81 8.78 -4.58
N GLU A 34 -2.60 10.03 -4.96
CA GLU A 34 -1.25 10.57 -5.22
C GLU A 34 -0.43 10.71 -3.94
N VAL A 35 -1.04 11.16 -2.84
CA VAL A 35 -0.38 11.16 -1.52
C VAL A 35 -0.02 9.74 -1.09
N ALA A 36 -0.92 8.77 -1.31
CA ALA A 36 -0.62 7.37 -1.06
C ALA A 36 0.56 6.88 -1.92
N LYS A 37 0.63 7.22 -3.22
CA LYS A 37 1.79 6.88 -4.07
C LYS A 37 3.09 7.48 -3.53
N LEU A 38 3.05 8.73 -3.07
CA LEU A 38 4.22 9.39 -2.47
C LEU A 38 4.69 8.67 -1.21
N ILE A 39 3.77 8.33 -0.31
CA ILE A 39 4.10 7.61 0.93
C ILE A 39 4.60 6.20 0.63
N ARG A 40 3.94 5.48 -0.29
CA ARG A 40 4.41 4.19 -0.80
C ARG A 40 5.86 4.28 -1.25
N ASN A 41 6.17 5.22 -2.15
CA ASN A 41 7.52 5.34 -2.70
C ASN A 41 8.56 5.61 -1.60
N LYS A 42 8.23 6.41 -0.59
CA LYS A 42 9.12 6.61 0.58
C LYS A 42 9.37 5.31 1.33
N LEU A 43 8.31 4.57 1.66
CA LEU A 43 8.40 3.33 2.42
C LEU A 43 9.13 2.23 1.63
N LEU A 44 8.85 2.09 0.32
CA LEU A 44 9.50 1.12 -0.56
C LEU A 44 10.94 1.48 -0.92
N ASN A 45 11.35 2.74 -0.71
CA ASN A 45 12.75 3.14 -0.70
C ASN A 45 13.44 2.88 0.66
N GLY A 46 12.80 2.13 1.56
CA GLY A 46 13.34 1.79 2.88
C GLY A 46 13.19 2.87 3.95
N SER A 47 12.49 3.96 3.68
CA SER A 47 12.26 4.99 4.71
C SER A 47 11.34 4.47 5.80
N LYS A 48 11.64 4.84 7.04
CA LYS A 48 10.75 4.68 8.18
C LYS A 48 10.04 6.00 8.48
N LEU A 49 8.71 5.95 8.62
CA LEU A 49 7.89 7.13 8.89
C LEU A 49 7.30 7.07 10.30
N THR A 50 7.65 8.04 11.14
CA THR A 50 6.92 8.26 12.40
C THR A 50 5.50 8.75 12.12
N PRO A 51 4.54 8.58 13.06
CA PRO A 51 3.20 9.14 12.92
C PRO A 51 3.20 10.64 12.59
N LYS A 52 4.05 11.42 13.27
CA LYS A 52 4.19 12.86 13.03
C LYS A 52 4.69 13.19 11.62
N GLN A 53 5.66 12.43 11.10
CA GLN A 53 6.14 12.63 9.71
C GLN A 53 5.07 12.25 8.69
N PHE A 54 4.31 11.18 8.96
CA PHE A 54 3.19 10.78 8.13
C PHE A 54 2.15 11.92 8.07
N ASP A 55 1.71 12.45 9.21
CA ASP A 55 0.73 13.54 9.26
C ASP A 55 1.21 14.80 8.58
N ARG A 56 2.48 15.16 8.75
CA ARG A 56 3.07 16.31 8.05
C ARG A 56 2.92 16.17 6.54
N ILE A 57 3.12 14.98 5.98
CA ILE A 57 2.90 14.72 4.55
C ILE A 57 1.42 14.90 4.20
N LEU A 58 0.51 14.36 5.02
CA LEU A 58 -0.94 14.47 4.77
C LEU A 58 -1.45 15.91 4.82
N HIS A 59 -1.09 16.65 5.85
CA HIS A 59 -1.42 18.07 6.03
C HIS A 59 -0.88 18.91 4.88
N LYS A 60 0.37 18.67 4.50
CA LYS A 60 1.04 19.40 3.42
C LYS A 60 0.34 19.24 2.05
N HIS A 61 -0.38 18.15 1.82
CA HIS A 61 -0.92 17.80 0.51
C HIS A 61 -2.46 17.73 0.45
N GLY A 62 -3.16 18.50 1.30
CA GLY A 62 -4.62 18.59 1.27
C GLY A 62 -5.33 18.00 2.48
N ASN A 63 -4.62 17.87 3.62
CA ASN A 63 -5.17 17.44 4.91
C ASN A 63 -5.93 16.09 4.86
N HIS A 64 -5.32 15.09 4.21
CA HIS A 64 -5.93 13.76 4.08
C HIS A 64 -6.00 13.02 5.41
N GLU A 65 -7.02 12.18 5.58
CA GLU A 65 -7.14 11.33 6.75
C GLU A 65 -6.15 10.14 6.68
N ARG A 66 -5.38 9.94 7.76
CA ARG A 66 -4.35 8.88 7.84
C ARG A 66 -4.93 7.48 7.66
N SER A 67 -6.04 7.18 8.32
CA SER A 67 -6.71 5.87 8.26
C SER A 67 -7.05 5.49 6.81
N ARG A 68 -7.59 6.45 6.03
CA ARG A 68 -8.02 6.28 4.65
C ARG A 68 -6.85 6.09 3.70
N VAL A 69 -5.73 6.78 3.94
CA VAL A 69 -4.49 6.56 3.17
C VAL A 69 -3.87 5.21 3.50
N LEU A 70 -3.82 4.83 4.79
CA LEU A 70 -3.32 3.50 5.20
C LEU A 70 -4.19 2.36 4.67
N GLU A 71 -5.50 2.54 4.57
CA GLU A 71 -6.40 1.57 3.95
C GLU A 71 -6.10 1.38 2.46
N LEU A 72 -5.83 2.46 1.72
CA LEU A 72 -5.38 2.33 0.33
C LEU A 72 -4.08 1.52 0.26
N LEU A 73 -3.09 1.88 1.07
CA LEU A 73 -1.76 1.25 1.05
C LEU A 73 -1.81 -0.22 1.45
N ARG A 74 -2.43 -0.55 2.59
CA ARG A 74 -2.42 -1.90 3.18
C ARG A 74 -3.50 -2.81 2.61
N CYS A 75 -4.72 -2.30 2.44
CA CYS A 75 -5.86 -3.15 2.12
C CYS A 75 -6.14 -3.19 0.62
N LYS A 76 -5.96 -2.07 -0.10
CA LYS A 76 -6.23 -2.05 -1.55
C LYS A 76 -5.00 -2.40 -2.37
N TRP A 77 -3.82 -1.90 -2.00
CA TRP A 77 -2.57 -2.17 -2.70
C TRP A 77 -1.76 -3.29 -2.05
N GLY A 78 -2.12 -3.73 -0.84
CA GLY A 78 -1.51 -4.89 -0.20
C GLY A 78 -0.10 -4.68 0.34
N ILE A 79 0.41 -3.45 0.37
CA ILE A 79 1.80 -3.19 0.77
C ILE A 79 2.01 -3.69 2.21
N PRO A 80 3.05 -4.50 2.47
CA PRO A 80 3.33 -5.10 3.77
C PRO A 80 3.93 -4.07 4.75
N ILE A 81 3.14 -3.04 5.07
CA ILE A 81 3.55 -1.98 6.00
C ILE A 81 3.36 -2.46 7.43
N ILE A 82 4.47 -2.70 8.12
CA ILE A 82 4.49 -2.99 9.56
C ILE A 82 4.39 -1.71 10.38
N THR A 83 3.94 -1.84 11.63
CA THR A 83 3.95 -0.75 12.62
C THR A 83 4.74 -1.23 13.82
N ASP A 84 5.81 -0.53 14.18
CA ASP A 84 6.58 -0.89 15.36
C ASP A 84 5.89 -0.47 16.66
N ARG A 85 6.49 -0.83 17.81
CA ARG A 85 5.96 -0.48 19.15
C ARG A 85 5.83 1.03 19.38
N LYS A 86 6.55 1.86 18.62
CA LYS A 86 6.50 3.32 18.69
C LYS A 86 5.51 3.92 17.69
N GLY A 87 4.76 3.09 16.96
CA GLY A 87 3.80 3.53 15.95
C GLY A 87 4.43 3.89 14.60
N CYS A 88 5.72 3.62 14.39
CA CYS A 88 6.39 3.97 13.13
C CYS A 88 6.05 2.97 12.03
N TYR A 89 5.82 3.48 10.83
CA TYR A 89 5.50 2.71 9.63
C TYR A 89 6.77 2.41 8.83
N SER A 90 6.97 1.16 8.45
CA SER A 90 8.06 0.70 7.59
C SER A 90 7.65 -0.54 6.81
N VAL A 91 8.48 -0.95 5.86
CA VAL A 91 8.38 -2.23 5.15
C VAL A 91 9.63 -3.03 5.49
N ASP A 92 9.47 -4.33 5.75
CA ASP A 92 10.60 -5.19 6.10
C ASP A 92 11.59 -5.36 4.94
N GLU A 93 12.86 -5.51 5.28
CA GLU A 93 13.98 -5.63 4.33
C GLU A 93 13.76 -6.74 3.29
N SER A 94 13.18 -7.88 3.68
CA SER A 94 12.87 -8.99 2.76
C SER A 94 11.87 -8.57 1.67
N HIS A 95 10.87 -7.76 2.03
CA HIS A 95 9.89 -7.22 1.10
C HIS A 95 10.48 -6.11 0.22
N LEU A 96 11.40 -5.31 0.76
CA LEU A 96 12.14 -4.31 -0.01
C LEU A 96 13.03 -4.97 -1.07
N ARG A 97 13.73 -6.05 -0.72
CA ARG A 97 14.54 -6.84 -1.66
C ARG A 97 13.70 -7.43 -2.77
N ARG A 98 12.60 -8.11 -2.42
CA ARG A 98 11.67 -8.65 -3.42
C ARG A 98 11.14 -7.57 -4.37
N PHE A 99 10.84 -6.38 -3.85
CA PHE A 99 10.41 -5.24 -4.66
C PHE A 99 11.53 -4.66 -5.55
N ALA A 100 12.78 -4.70 -5.08
CA ALA A 100 13.94 -4.27 -5.87
C ALA A 100 14.29 -5.28 -6.98
N ASP A 101 14.07 -6.57 -6.74
CA ASP A 101 14.29 -7.65 -7.71
C ASP A 101 13.25 -7.58 -8.83
N ASP A 102 11.96 -7.51 -8.48
CA ASP A 102 10.85 -7.32 -9.43
C ASP A 102 9.69 -6.55 -8.76
N ALA A 103 9.58 -5.27 -9.13
CA ALA A 103 8.58 -4.39 -8.55
C ALA A 103 7.14 -4.76 -8.96
N ASP A 104 6.95 -5.22 -10.19
CA ASP A 104 5.62 -5.53 -10.73
C ASP A 104 5.11 -6.85 -10.17
N ASP A 105 5.95 -7.89 -10.10
CA ASP A 105 5.62 -9.16 -9.43
C ASP A 105 5.31 -8.93 -7.94
N ALA A 106 6.18 -8.20 -7.23
CA ALA A 106 5.98 -7.92 -5.81
C ALA A 106 4.65 -7.20 -5.56
N MET A 107 4.36 -6.15 -6.33
CA MET A 107 3.11 -5.39 -6.20
C MET A 107 1.88 -6.23 -6.57
N SER A 108 1.96 -7.06 -7.61
CA SER A 108 0.86 -7.95 -7.98
C SER A 108 0.60 -8.99 -6.89
N GLY A 109 1.65 -9.69 -6.44
CA GLY A 109 1.55 -10.70 -5.39
C GLY A 109 0.99 -10.13 -4.08
N TRP A 110 1.40 -8.93 -3.68
CA TRP A 110 0.84 -8.26 -2.51
C TRP A 110 -0.64 -7.89 -2.66
N LYS A 111 -1.03 -7.42 -3.84
CA LYS A 111 -2.42 -7.08 -4.14
C LYS A 111 -3.32 -8.31 -4.10
N ASP A 112 -2.87 -9.43 -4.67
CA ASP A 112 -3.60 -10.69 -4.68
C ASP A 112 -3.72 -11.27 -3.26
N GLU A 113 -2.64 -11.21 -2.47
CA GLU A 113 -2.67 -11.60 -1.07
C GLU A 113 -3.67 -10.77 -0.25
N ALA A 114 -3.69 -9.46 -0.48
CA ALA A 114 -4.62 -8.56 0.19
C ALA A 114 -6.08 -8.81 -0.21
N LYS A 115 -6.32 -9.12 -1.49
CA LYS A 115 -7.64 -9.53 -2.00
C LYS A 115 -8.09 -10.82 -1.32
N ARG A 116 -7.24 -11.86 -1.31
CA ARG A 116 -7.52 -13.14 -0.64
C ARG A 116 -7.83 -12.97 0.84
N LYS A 117 -7.05 -12.16 1.58
CA LYS A 117 -7.32 -11.83 2.99
C LYS A 117 -8.64 -11.08 3.20
N ARG A 118 -9.09 -10.29 2.22
CA ARG A 118 -10.38 -9.60 2.28
C ARG A 118 -11.52 -10.60 2.08
N GLU A 119 -11.42 -11.45 1.07
CA GLU A 119 -12.39 -12.50 0.77
C GLU A 119 -12.51 -13.47 1.95
N TYR A 120 -11.39 -13.91 2.53
CA TYR A 120 -11.39 -14.76 3.72
C TYR A 120 -12.08 -14.11 4.93
N ARG A 121 -11.86 -12.80 5.17
CA ARG A 121 -12.58 -12.07 6.23
C ARG A 121 -14.07 -11.94 5.96
N GLN A 122 -14.47 -11.80 4.70
CA GLN A 122 -15.88 -11.78 4.32
C GLN A 122 -16.51 -13.15 4.55
N LEU A 123 -15.85 -14.22 4.13
CA LEU A 123 -16.28 -15.60 4.38
C LEU A 123 -16.39 -15.89 5.88
N TYR A 124 -15.37 -15.53 6.66
CA TYR A 124 -15.41 -15.71 8.12
C TYR A 124 -16.59 -14.98 8.76
N ARG A 125 -16.84 -13.71 8.39
CA ARG A 125 -17.99 -12.95 8.89
C ARG A 125 -19.32 -13.58 8.49
N PHE A 126 -19.40 -14.08 7.26
CA PHE A 126 -20.58 -14.78 6.76
C PHE A 126 -20.85 -16.04 7.59
N VAL A 127 -19.85 -16.92 7.76
CA VAL A 127 -19.97 -18.14 8.57
C VAL A 127 -20.34 -17.82 10.01
N ALA A 128 -19.67 -16.85 10.64
CA ALA A 128 -19.97 -16.44 12.01
C ALA A 128 -21.41 -15.91 12.15
N THR A 129 -21.90 -15.15 11.17
CA THR A 129 -23.29 -14.66 11.15
C THR A 129 -24.26 -15.82 10.99
N LEU A 130 -24.02 -16.73 10.03
CA LEU A 130 -24.86 -17.90 9.76
C LEU A 130 -24.96 -18.83 10.98
N SER A 131 -23.85 -19.04 11.69
CA SER A 131 -23.83 -19.82 12.94
C SER A 131 -24.61 -19.15 14.07
N GLY A 132 -24.65 -17.81 14.11
CA GLY A 132 -25.38 -17.05 15.13
C GLY A 132 -26.89 -16.90 14.88
N LEU A 133 -27.38 -17.20 13.66
CA LEU A 133 -28.81 -17.10 13.34
C LEU A 133 -29.61 -18.20 14.04
N THR A 134 -30.58 -17.83 14.88
CA THR A 134 -31.52 -18.78 15.50
C THR A 134 -32.73 -19.04 14.59
N GLY A 135 -33.32 -20.23 14.65
CA GLY A 135 -34.52 -20.58 13.87
C GLY A 135 -34.26 -21.13 12.46
N ILE A 136 -33.00 -21.38 12.10
CA ILE A 136 -32.61 -22.06 10.86
C ILE A 136 -32.26 -23.51 11.19
N SER A 137 -32.78 -24.46 10.40
CA SER A 137 -32.47 -25.88 10.56
C SER A 137 -31.01 -26.17 10.25
N CYS A 138 -30.48 -27.28 10.78
CA CYS A 138 -29.11 -27.70 10.51
C CYS A 138 -28.90 -27.97 9.01
N GLU A 139 -29.87 -28.60 8.34
CA GLU A 139 -29.84 -28.92 6.92
C GLU A 139 -29.73 -27.65 6.06
N ALA A 140 -30.57 -26.65 6.32
CA ALA A 140 -30.54 -25.38 5.58
C ALA A 140 -29.19 -24.66 5.75
N ARG A 141 -28.56 -24.74 6.94
CA ARG A 141 -27.21 -24.18 7.13
C ARG A 141 -26.16 -24.93 6.31
N SER A 142 -26.24 -26.26 6.27
CA SER A 142 -25.31 -27.10 5.49
C SER A 142 -25.44 -26.88 3.98
N GLU A 143 -26.67 -26.74 3.46
CA GLU A 143 -26.91 -26.41 2.05
C GLU A 143 -26.31 -25.06 1.66
N VAL A 144 -26.49 -24.04 2.51
CA VAL A 144 -25.93 -22.72 2.29
C VAL A 144 -24.39 -22.74 2.29
N LEU A 145 -23.77 -23.50 3.20
CA LEU A 145 -22.32 -23.66 3.24
C LEU A 145 -21.79 -24.38 1.98
N ALA A 146 -22.45 -25.45 1.55
CA ALA A 146 -22.09 -26.19 0.34
C ALA A 146 -22.20 -25.32 -0.92
N ALA A 147 -23.25 -24.49 -1.02
CA ALA A 147 -23.42 -23.56 -2.14
C ALA A 147 -22.35 -22.46 -2.17
N VAL A 148 -21.87 -22.01 -1.00
CA VAL A 148 -20.78 -21.04 -0.91
C VAL A 148 -19.44 -21.68 -1.27
N GLU A 149 -19.18 -22.90 -0.81
CA GLU A 149 -17.98 -23.67 -1.13
C GLU A 149 -17.86 -23.92 -2.64
N ALA A 150 -18.96 -24.28 -3.31
CA ALA A 150 -18.98 -24.52 -4.77
C ALA A 150 -18.69 -23.28 -5.64
N ARG A 151 -18.60 -22.08 -5.04
CA ARG A 151 -18.42 -20.80 -5.74
C ARG A 151 -17.06 -20.14 -5.49
N ILE A 152 -16.25 -20.73 -4.61
CA ILE A 152 -14.87 -20.29 -4.28
C ILE A 152 -13.89 -21.09 -5.14
#